data_AF-A0A2V5JP52-F1
#
_entry.id   AF-A0A2V5JP52-F1
#
_cell.length_a   1.000
_cell.length_b   1.000
_cell.length_c   1.000
_cell.angle_alpha   90.00
_cell.angle_beta   90.00
_cell.angle_gamma   90.00
#
_symmetry.space_group_name_H-M   'P 1'
#
loop_
_entity.id
_entity.type
_entity.pdbx_description
1 polymer ?
#
loop_
_entity_poly.entity_id
_entity_poly.type
_entity_poly.pdbx_seq_one_letter_code
_entity_poly.pdbx_strand_id
1 'polypeptide(L)' 'SDKVVSELVVRTAAGHVTSIITTGSVDRMNLKEGDKVFAIIKATEVSIEKE' A
#
# COMPACT_ATOMS: atom_id res chain seq x y z
N SER A 1 0.74 -4.45 -23.01
CA SER A 1 1.26 -5.22 -21.87
C SER A 1 0.31 -4.95 -20.72
N ASP A 2 -0.31 -5.99 -20.17
CA ASP A 2 -1.24 -5.82 -19.06
C ASP A 2 -0.47 -5.41 -17.80
N LYS A 3 -1.02 -4.45 -17.05
CA LYS A 3 -0.39 -3.93 -15.83
C LYS A 3 -0.38 -5.01 -14.75
N VAL A 4 0.79 -5.50 -14.36
CA VAL A 4 0.92 -6.55 -13.32
C VAL A 4 0.82 -5.99 -11.90
N VAL A 5 1.36 -4.79 -11.67
CA VAL A 5 1.42 -4.13 -10.36
C VAL A 5 0.81 -2.74 -10.40
N SER A 6 0.25 -2.32 -9.26
CA SER A 6 -0.36 -1.02 -9.05
C SER A 6 0.26 -0.35 -7.82
N GLU A 7 0.49 0.95 -7.93
CA GLU A 7 0.94 1.81 -6.83
C GLU A 7 -0.26 2.43 -6.14
N LEU A 8 -0.26 2.38 -4.81
CA LEU A 8 -1.27 2.98 -3.95
C LEU A 8 -0.59 3.93 -2.97
N VAL A 9 -1.14 5.13 -2.84
CA VAL A 9 -0.75 6.10 -1.82
C VAL A 9 -1.82 6.10 -0.73
N VAL A 10 -1.45 5.69 0.48
CA VAL A 10 -2.34 5.63 1.63
C VAL A 10 -2.00 6.75 2.59
N ARG A 11 -2.99 7.59 2.90
CA ARG A 11 -2.86 8.63 3.92
C ARG A 11 -3.12 8.02 5.30
N THR A 12 -2.10 8.06 6.16
CA THR A 12 -2.19 7.63 7.56
C THR A 12 -1.96 8.82 8.50
N ALA A 13 -2.20 8.63 9.80
CA ALA A 13 -1.90 9.66 10.80
C ALA A 13 -0.39 9.96 10.93
N ALA A 14 0.47 8.98 10.61
CA ALA A 14 1.92 9.14 10.63
C ALA A 14 2.49 9.75 9.34
N GLY A 15 1.65 9.94 8.31
CA GLY A 15 2.07 10.43 6.99
C GLY A 15 1.58 9.57 5.84
N HIS A 16 2.10 9.81 4.65
CA HIS A 16 1.80 9.02 3.47
C HIS A 16 2.63 7.73 3.45
N VAL A 17 1.98 6.61 3.16
CA VAL A 17 2.61 5.31 2.93
C VAL A 17 2.34 4.91 1.49
N THR A 18 3.40 4.70 0.70
CA THR A 18 3.28 4.18 -0.67
C THR A 18 3.47 2.67 -0.66
N SER A 19 2.57 1.96 -1.34
CA SER A 19 2.60 0.51 -1.46
C SER A 19 2.49 0.10 -2.91
N ILE A 20 3.20 -0.97 -3.28
CA ILE A 20 3.05 -1.66 -4.56
C ILE A 20 2.38 -3.01 -4.29
N ILE A 21 1.21 -3.22 -4.89
CA ILE A 21 0.49 -4.50 -4.85
C ILE A 21 0.15 -4.97 -6.26
N THR A 22 -0.30 -6.21 -6.42
CA THR A 22 -0.72 -6.70 -7.74
C THR A 22 -2.00 -6.00 -8.20
N THR A 23 -2.11 -5.70 -9.49
CA THR A 23 -3.34 -5.10 -10.05
C THR A 23 -4.56 -5.98 -9.79
N GLY A 24 -4.41 -7.31 -9.91
CA GLY A 24 -5.51 -8.23 -9.57
C GLY A 24 -5.96 -8.17 -8.10
N SER A 25 -5.09 -7.76 -7.15
CA SER A 25 -5.51 -7.51 -5.77
C SER A 25 -6.34 -6.23 -5.64
N VAL A 26 -5.98 -5.16 -6.36
CA VAL A 26 -6.78 -3.93 -6.45
C VAL A 26 -8.19 -4.25 -6.95
N ASP A 27 -8.27 -5.02 -8.04
CA ASP A 27 -9.54 -5.40 -8.67
C ASP A 27 -10.39 -6.31 -7.76
N ARG A 28 -9.79 -7.36 -7.16
CA ARG A 28 -10.50 -8.28 -6.26
C ARG A 28 -11.03 -7.59 -5.01
N MET A 29 -10.32 -6.60 -4.49
CA MET A 29 -10.76 -5.78 -3.35
C MET A 29 -11.64 -4.60 -3.77
N ASN A 30 -11.76 -4.33 -5.08
CA ASN A 30 -12.48 -3.19 -5.64
C ASN A 30 -12.05 -1.86 -5.00
N LEU A 31 -10.74 -1.67 -4.82
CA LEU A 31 -10.18 -0.48 -4.20
C LEU A 31 -10.36 0.74 -5.10
N LYS A 32 -10.76 1.86 -4.51
CA LYS A 32 -10.99 3.14 -5.17
C LYS A 32 -10.41 4.28 -4.35
N GLU A 33 -10.17 5.40 -5.02
CA GLU A 33 -9.78 6.62 -4.32
C GLU A 33 -10.85 7.02 -3.30
N GLY A 34 -10.40 7.34 -2.08
CA GLY A 34 -11.27 7.70 -0.96
C GLY A 34 -11.69 6.54 -0.06
N ASP A 35 -11.41 5.29 -0.45
CA ASP A 35 -11.69 4.13 0.40
C ASP A 35 -10.90 4.20 1.72
N LYS A 36 -11.57 3.81 2.81
CA LYS A 36 -10.92 3.64 4.11
C LYS A 36 -10.24 2.29 4.15
N VAL A 37 -8.92 2.30 4.28
CA VAL A 37 -8.08 1.09 4.30
C VAL A 37 -7.14 1.10 5.49
N PHE A 38 -6.59 -0.07 5.82
CA PHE A 38 -5.51 -0.20 6.80
C PHE A 38 -4.19 -0.49 6.07
N ALA A 39 -3.18 0.34 6.30
CA ALA A 39 -1.81 0.01 5.92
C ALA A 39 -1.23 -0.95 6.97
N ILE A 40 -1.02 -2.20 6.60
CA ILE A 40 -0.47 -3.24 7.48
C ILE A 40 0.94 -3.56 7.00
N ILE A 41 1.93 -3.39 7.88
CA ILE A 41 3.33 -3.70 7.61
C ILE A 41 3.76 -4.75 8.63
N LYS A 42 4.36 -5.84 8.15
CA LYS A 42 4.88 -6.88 9.02
C LYS A 42 6.16 -6.37 9.70
N ALA A 43 6.26 -6.57 11.02
CA ALA A 43 7.29 -5.94 11.84
C ALA A 43 8.72 -6.32 11.42
N THR A 44 8.92 -7.53 10.89
CA THR A 44 10.23 -8.04 10.46
C THR A 44 10.75 -7.41 9.17
N GLU A 45 9.92 -6.63 8.47
CA GLU A 45 10.22 -5.99 7.19
C GLU A 45 10.50 -4.49 7.37
N VAL A 46 10.49 -4.01 8.61
CA VAL A 46 10.87 -2.64 8.97
C VAL A 46 12.31 -2.64 9.49
N SER A 47 13.18 -1.88 8.84
CA SER A 47 14.53 -1.62 9.31
C SER A 47 14.56 -0.36 10.18
N ILE A 48 15.39 -0.38 11.23
CA ILE A 48 15.64 0.77 12.08
C ILE A 48 17.07 1.24 11.82
N GLU A 49 17.21 2.51 11.48
CA GLU A 49 18.51 3.18 11.34
C GLU A 49 18.61 4.26 12.42
N LYS A 50 19.77 4.35 13.05
CA LYS A 50 20.08 5.40 14.01
C LYS A 50 20.85 6.50 13.26
N GLU A 51 20.47 7.76 13.50
CA GLU A 51 21.18 8.94 13.01
C GLU A 51 22.67 8.95 13.42
#